data_AF-A0A5C4N5H2-F1
#
_entry.id   AF-A0A5C4N5H2-F1
#
_cell.length_a   1.000
_cell.length_b   1.000
_cell.length_c   1.000
_cell.angle_alpha   90.00
_cell.angle_beta   90.00
_cell.angle_gamma   90.00
#
_symmetry.space_group_name_H-M   'P 1'
#
loop_
_entity.id
_entity.type
_entity.pdbx_description
1 polymer ?
#
loop_
_entity_poly.entity_id
_entity_poly.type
_entity_poly.pdbx_seq_one_letter_code
_entity_poly.pdbx_strand_id
1 'polypeptide(L)'
;MRERAEPGRKVSWPILRRAWSSARLRPYAMAGLIAAELAGLALAYQVLSDLECRRTEAQLGCDLLRSLVARAVVVTMAFGLFIWARPGTWLAAQEERSPPARERPTLPSPGRNGGASYMWLAVHGLGVALLAMPLALSPATVAESDLFFDRALPFWIAGAALAIVGALFYAAKPLAWRRWLAAESYSPLIILALVALGPDLGRALLPVWEWQGLARVTFAAVSLLLTSTGAEVYVDPAAYVIGLRDFFVEIGPPCAGTEGFVLITAFVALYGYLFRGDLRFPQYWLIVLPLGLILSWVFNVVRIATLLLIGARASPEIAVNGFHSHAGWMFFALLALGLIAVVHATPALHTPKQAPVPLPLMEDWYAARILPFAVFLLTGTVGSALTVHPDLAFPARALAVAAALALFWRHYRRIEWTPDPVAVIAGLSVGIAWIALQPPLSSSGSLLMDAVASLSGPMLAVWVAARLLGTSILVPVVEELFFRGYLLERLDGPGVSRRILAVAASSAAFAMMHGRWLEAGMAGVVFAGVMLRRQRVGDAIVAHVAANSLIGLWAIISSDWSVL
;
A
#
# COMPACT_ATOMS: atom_id res chain seq x y z
N MET A 1 -11.06 46.91 -3.86
CA MET A 1 -11.58 46.97 -2.48
C MET A 1 -11.26 45.65 -1.80
N ARG A 2 -10.55 45.69 -0.67
CA ARG A 2 -10.09 44.51 0.09
C ARG A 2 -11.24 43.98 0.94
N GLU A 3 -11.81 42.83 0.61
CA GLU A 3 -12.66 42.08 1.54
C GLU A 3 -11.77 41.30 2.51
N ARG A 4 -11.91 41.63 3.80
CA ARG A 4 -11.32 40.89 4.91
C ARG A 4 -12.11 39.60 5.09
N ALA A 5 -11.44 38.46 4.98
CA ALA A 5 -12.02 37.17 5.35
C ALA A 5 -12.18 37.09 6.88
N GLU A 6 -13.42 37.02 7.36
CA GLU A 6 -13.73 36.77 8.77
C GLU A 6 -13.32 35.35 9.20
N PRO A 7 -12.65 35.18 10.35
CA PRO A 7 -12.28 33.86 10.88
C PRO A 7 -13.45 33.28 11.68
N GLY A 8 -14.23 32.38 11.06
CA GLY A 8 -15.34 31.73 11.76
C GLY A 8 -16.28 30.87 10.94
N ARG A 9 -16.21 30.90 9.59
CA ARG A 9 -16.95 29.92 8.79
C ARG A 9 -16.31 28.55 8.94
N LYS A 10 -17.01 27.65 9.65
CA LYS A 10 -16.93 26.21 9.40
C LYS A 10 -16.84 26.04 7.89
N VAL A 11 -15.72 25.52 7.40
CA VAL A 11 -15.57 25.14 5.99
C VAL A 11 -16.49 23.94 5.80
N SER A 12 -17.79 24.20 5.67
CA SER A 12 -18.76 23.23 5.21
C SER A 12 -18.50 23.07 3.73
N TRP A 13 -17.68 22.10 3.36
CA TRP A 13 -17.47 21.67 1.98
C TRP A 13 -18.84 21.40 1.32
N PRO A 14 -19.31 22.23 0.36
CA PRO A 14 -20.64 22.06 -0.22
C PRO A 14 -20.69 20.99 -1.33
N ILE A 15 -19.69 20.14 -1.46
CA ILE A 15 -19.60 19.16 -2.55
C ILE A 15 -19.71 17.77 -1.93
N LEU A 16 -20.83 17.07 -2.22
CA LEU A 16 -21.20 15.68 -1.88
C LEU A 16 -22.22 15.45 -0.74
N ARG A 17 -23.14 16.37 -0.45
CA ARG A 17 -24.43 16.05 0.21
C ARG A 17 -25.54 15.64 -0.78
N ARG A 18 -25.23 14.88 -1.83
CA ARG A 18 -26.29 14.15 -2.57
C ARG A 18 -26.54 12.85 -1.84
N ALA A 19 -27.75 12.62 -1.35
CA ALA A 19 -28.16 11.37 -0.72
C ALA A 19 -27.70 10.16 -1.58
N TRP A 20 -26.86 9.30 -1.00
CA TRP A 20 -26.30 8.16 -1.71
C TRP A 20 -27.30 7.01 -1.66
N SER A 21 -27.74 6.54 -2.82
CA SER A 21 -28.55 5.33 -2.93
C SER A 21 -27.73 4.09 -2.54
N SER A 22 -28.38 3.09 -1.95
CA SER A 22 -27.77 1.81 -1.56
C SER A 22 -27.00 1.11 -2.70
N ALA A 23 -27.33 1.39 -3.95
CA ALA A 23 -26.65 0.89 -5.15
C ALA A 23 -25.16 1.31 -5.24
N ARG A 24 -24.78 2.47 -4.68
CA ARG A 24 -23.40 2.98 -4.76
C ARG A 24 -22.44 2.30 -3.79
N LEU A 25 -22.94 1.68 -2.73
CA LEU A 25 -22.14 1.08 -1.65
C LEU A 25 -21.88 -0.43 -1.82
N ARG A 26 -22.71 -1.10 -2.62
CA ARG A 26 -22.63 -2.53 -2.88
C ARG A 26 -21.28 -3.05 -3.38
N PRO A 27 -20.59 -2.43 -4.37
CA PRO A 27 -19.30 -2.95 -4.83
C PRO A 27 -18.22 -2.91 -3.75
N TYR A 28 -18.24 -1.87 -2.92
CA TYR A 28 -17.30 -1.69 -1.81
C TYR A 28 -17.57 -2.68 -0.68
N ALA A 29 -18.83 -2.85 -0.29
CA ALA A 29 -19.22 -3.86 0.71
C ALA A 29 -18.88 -5.28 0.22
N MET A 30 -19.10 -5.56 -1.06
CA MET A 30 -18.75 -6.83 -1.69
C MET A 30 -17.24 -7.07 -1.69
N ALA A 31 -16.44 -6.06 -2.04
CA ALA A 31 -14.99 -6.15 -2.01
C ALA A 31 -14.46 -6.44 -0.60
N GLY A 32 -15.05 -5.82 0.43
CA GLY A 32 -14.72 -6.10 1.83
C GLY A 32 -15.08 -7.53 2.25
N LEU A 33 -16.25 -8.02 1.85
CA LEU A 33 -16.68 -9.40 2.09
C LEU A 33 -15.72 -10.40 1.43
N ILE A 34 -15.44 -10.22 0.12
CA ILE A 34 -14.51 -11.05 -0.63
C ILE A 34 -13.13 -11.08 0.04
N ALA A 35 -12.61 -9.93 0.49
CA ALA A 35 -11.33 -9.88 1.16
C ALA A 35 -11.31 -10.71 2.46
N ALA A 36 -12.38 -10.65 3.25
CA ALA A 36 -12.51 -11.45 4.48
C ALA A 36 -12.62 -12.96 4.18
N GLU A 37 -13.41 -13.34 3.17
CA GLU A 37 -13.59 -14.73 2.76
C GLU A 37 -12.30 -15.31 2.15
N LEU A 38 -11.57 -14.53 1.35
CA LEU A 38 -10.28 -14.93 0.82
C LEU A 38 -9.25 -15.13 1.94
N ALA A 39 -9.24 -14.27 2.96
CA ALA A 39 -8.39 -14.47 4.13
C ALA A 39 -8.74 -15.75 4.89
N GLY A 40 -10.04 -16.04 5.05
CA GLY A 40 -10.52 -17.29 5.66
C GLY A 40 -10.12 -18.52 4.85
N LEU A 41 -10.30 -18.49 3.53
CA LEU A 41 -9.90 -19.57 2.61
C LEU A 41 -8.38 -19.75 2.60
N ALA A 42 -7.60 -18.66 2.61
CA ALA A 42 -6.14 -18.71 2.68
C ALA A 42 -5.67 -19.35 4.00
N LEU A 43 -6.26 -18.96 5.13
CA LEU A 43 -5.98 -19.59 6.42
C LEU A 43 -6.29 -21.09 6.37
N ALA A 44 -7.46 -21.46 5.85
CA ALA A 44 -7.90 -22.85 5.77
C ALA A 44 -7.02 -23.73 4.87
N TYR A 45 -6.65 -23.24 3.69
CA TYR A 45 -5.91 -24.00 2.66
C TYR A 45 -4.37 -23.84 2.70
N GLN A 46 -3.84 -22.78 3.30
CA GLN A 46 -2.40 -22.49 3.27
C GLN A 46 -1.73 -22.57 4.63
N VAL A 47 -2.47 -22.41 5.72
CA VAL A 47 -1.92 -22.38 7.08
C VAL A 47 -2.37 -23.58 7.90
N LEU A 48 -3.65 -23.94 7.81
CA LEU A 48 -4.23 -25.02 8.61
C LEU A 48 -4.15 -26.40 7.93
N SER A 49 -3.70 -26.47 6.67
CA SER A 49 -3.58 -27.73 5.91
C SER A 49 -2.18 -27.94 5.34
N ASP A 50 -1.62 -29.14 5.51
CA ASP A 50 -0.32 -29.55 4.97
C ASP A 50 -0.40 -29.94 3.48
N LEU A 51 -0.74 -28.97 2.61
CA LEU A 51 -0.80 -29.19 1.16
C LEU A 51 0.56 -28.90 0.48
N GLU A 52 1.37 -29.96 0.27
CA GLU A 52 2.63 -29.87 -0.50
C GLU A 52 2.40 -30.13 -2.02
N CYS A 53 2.29 -29.07 -2.82
CA CYS A 53 2.10 -29.16 -4.28
C CYS A 53 3.20 -29.92 -5.05
N ARG A 54 4.37 -30.16 -4.46
CA ARG A 54 5.50 -30.85 -5.11
C ARG A 54 5.33 -32.37 -5.19
N ARG A 55 4.37 -32.95 -4.47
CA ARG A 55 4.16 -34.41 -4.40
C ARG A 55 2.98 -34.91 -5.23
N THR A 56 2.26 -34.02 -5.91
CA THR A 56 1.04 -34.34 -6.68
C THR A 56 1.30 -34.29 -8.17
N GLU A 57 0.73 -35.21 -8.95
CA GLU A 57 0.79 -35.14 -10.42
C GLU A 57 -0.01 -33.94 -10.97
N ALA A 58 -0.89 -33.36 -10.15
CA ALA A 58 -1.68 -32.15 -10.45
C ALA A 58 -0.99 -30.82 -10.08
N GLN A 59 0.33 -30.71 -10.28
CA GLN A 59 1.14 -29.55 -9.86
C GLN A 59 0.58 -28.19 -10.34
N LEU A 60 0.11 -28.11 -11.59
CA LEU A 60 -0.45 -26.89 -12.18
C LEU A 60 -1.77 -26.47 -11.50
N GLY A 61 -2.62 -27.42 -11.11
CA GLY A 61 -3.86 -27.17 -10.39
C GLY A 61 -3.60 -26.70 -8.96
N CYS A 62 -2.62 -27.29 -8.29
CA CYS A 62 -2.21 -26.89 -6.94
C CYS A 62 -1.57 -25.48 -6.93
N ASP A 63 -0.70 -25.17 -7.90
CA ASP A 63 -0.12 -23.84 -8.05
C ASP A 63 -1.18 -22.78 -8.39
N LEU A 64 -2.19 -23.14 -9.20
CA LEU A 64 -3.32 -22.26 -9.48
C LEU A 64 -4.12 -21.98 -8.20
N LEU A 65 -4.43 -23.00 -7.39
CA LEU A 65 -5.15 -22.84 -6.13
C LEU A 65 -4.39 -21.94 -5.15
N ARG A 66 -3.08 -22.16 -4.98
CA ARG A 66 -2.24 -21.34 -4.10
C ARG A 66 -2.14 -19.90 -4.58
N SER A 67 -2.05 -19.68 -5.89
CA SER A 67 -2.01 -18.34 -6.47
C SER A 67 -3.38 -17.66 -6.57
N LEU A 68 -4.49 -18.40 -6.47
CA LEU A 68 -5.86 -17.89 -6.61
C LEU A 68 -6.18 -16.79 -5.60
N VAL A 69 -5.79 -16.99 -4.33
CA VAL A 69 -5.99 -16.00 -3.27
C VAL A 69 -5.26 -14.70 -3.61
N ALA A 70 -3.97 -14.78 -3.92
CA ALA A 70 -3.17 -13.62 -4.27
C ALA A 70 -3.73 -12.90 -5.49
N ARG A 71 -4.08 -13.63 -6.55
CA ARG A 71 -4.71 -13.07 -7.76
C ARG A 71 -6.03 -12.38 -7.44
N ALA A 72 -6.89 -13.00 -6.65
CA ALA A 72 -8.18 -12.44 -6.27
C ALA A 72 -8.01 -11.15 -5.45
N VAL A 73 -7.07 -11.11 -4.51
CA VAL A 73 -6.73 -9.90 -3.75
C VAL A 73 -6.29 -8.77 -4.70
N VAL A 74 -5.32 -9.02 -5.58
CA VAL A 74 -4.79 -7.98 -6.47
C VAL A 74 -5.85 -7.53 -7.49
N VAL A 75 -6.68 -8.43 -8.02
CA VAL A 75 -7.80 -8.09 -8.92
C VAL A 75 -8.83 -7.23 -8.21
N THR A 76 -9.22 -7.57 -6.97
CA THR A 76 -10.17 -6.78 -6.17
C THR A 76 -9.58 -5.40 -5.84
N MET A 77 -8.30 -5.31 -5.52
CA MET A 77 -7.60 -4.05 -5.29
C MET A 77 -7.54 -3.19 -6.56
N ALA A 78 -7.16 -3.77 -7.70
CA ALA A 78 -7.10 -3.08 -8.98
C ALA A 78 -8.48 -2.56 -9.41
N PHE A 79 -9.52 -3.38 -9.23
CA PHE A 79 -10.91 -2.98 -9.46
C PHE A 79 -11.34 -1.81 -8.55
N GLY A 80 -11.02 -1.90 -7.25
CA GLY A 80 -11.29 -0.82 -6.29
C GLY A 80 -10.58 0.48 -6.65
N LEU A 81 -9.30 0.41 -7.03
CA LEU A 81 -8.51 1.55 -7.47
C LEU A 81 -9.13 2.20 -8.72
N PHE A 82 -9.58 1.39 -9.67
CA PHE A 82 -10.22 1.89 -10.88
C PHE A 82 -11.46 2.72 -10.58
N ILE A 83 -12.39 2.16 -9.79
CA ILE A 83 -13.62 2.87 -9.41
C ILE A 83 -13.29 4.13 -8.61
N TRP A 84 -12.30 4.04 -7.72
CA TRP A 84 -11.87 5.16 -6.89
C TRP A 84 -11.27 6.31 -7.71
N ALA A 85 -10.47 6.00 -8.72
CA ALA A 85 -9.87 6.99 -9.61
C ALA A 85 -10.89 7.59 -10.59
N ARG A 86 -11.93 6.83 -10.97
CA ARG A 86 -12.96 7.26 -11.93
C ARG A 86 -14.39 7.09 -11.42
N PRO A 87 -14.75 7.81 -10.34
CA PRO A 87 -16.07 7.64 -9.74
C PRO A 87 -17.20 8.09 -10.69
N GLY A 88 -16.95 9.07 -11.57
CA GLY A 88 -17.98 9.64 -12.45
C GLY A 88 -18.60 8.63 -13.43
N THR A 89 -17.78 7.80 -14.07
CA THR A 89 -18.26 6.82 -15.07
C THR A 89 -18.98 5.65 -14.40
N TRP A 90 -18.48 5.20 -13.24
CA TRP A 90 -19.17 4.21 -12.41
C TRP A 90 -20.54 4.69 -11.94
N LEU A 91 -20.60 5.92 -11.42
CA LEU A 91 -21.84 6.52 -10.93
C LEU A 91 -22.87 6.72 -12.04
N ALA A 92 -22.44 7.20 -13.21
CA ALA A 92 -23.32 7.38 -14.36
C ALA A 92 -23.88 6.05 -14.89
N ALA A 93 -23.10 4.97 -14.82
CA ALA A 93 -23.54 3.64 -15.26
C ALA A 93 -24.60 3.02 -14.32
N GLN A 94 -24.52 3.35 -13.02
CA GLN A 94 -25.47 2.92 -12.00
C GLN A 94 -26.77 3.74 -12.02
N GLU A 95 -26.77 4.93 -12.62
CA GLU A 95 -27.96 5.77 -12.70
C GLU A 95 -28.94 5.18 -13.73
N GLU A 96 -30.08 4.68 -13.23
CA GLU A 96 -31.16 4.19 -14.06
C GLU A 96 -31.80 5.43 -14.72
N ARG A 97 -31.39 5.78 -15.96
CA ARG A 97 -32.12 6.77 -16.76
C ARG A 97 -33.56 6.28 -16.90
N SER A 98 -34.45 6.77 -16.05
CA SER A 98 -35.88 6.72 -16.33
C SER A 98 -36.07 7.43 -17.67
N PRO A 99 -36.78 6.84 -18.64
CA PRO A 99 -37.18 7.58 -19.84
C PRO A 99 -37.92 8.86 -19.38
N PRO A 100 -37.82 9.99 -20.12
CA PRO A 100 -38.58 11.18 -19.80
C PRO A 100 -40.04 10.78 -19.65
N ALA A 101 -40.59 11.00 -18.46
CA ALA A 101 -41.92 10.56 -18.11
C ALA A 101 -42.92 11.20 -19.08
N ARG A 102 -43.56 10.40 -19.93
CA ARG A 102 -44.93 10.71 -20.34
C ARG A 102 -45.75 10.63 -19.06
N GLU A 103 -46.28 11.77 -18.62
CA GLU A 103 -47.15 11.93 -17.47
C GLU A 103 -48.21 10.82 -17.41
N ARG A 104 -47.99 9.82 -16.58
CA ARG A 104 -49.05 8.99 -16.02
C ARG A 104 -48.76 8.80 -14.53
N PRO A 105 -49.69 9.16 -13.64
CA PRO A 105 -49.51 8.98 -12.22
C PRO A 105 -49.63 7.48 -11.91
N THR A 106 -48.50 6.80 -11.71
CA THR A 106 -48.48 5.44 -11.17
C THR A 106 -48.20 5.50 -9.66
N LEU A 107 -49.07 4.85 -8.89
CA LEU A 107 -48.95 4.66 -7.45
C LEU A 107 -47.56 4.09 -7.07
N PRO A 108 -47.00 4.48 -5.92
CA PRO A 108 -45.71 3.96 -5.46
C PRO A 108 -45.83 2.45 -5.18
N SER A 109 -45.13 1.63 -5.96
CA SER A 109 -45.06 0.19 -5.67
C SER A 109 -44.15 -0.06 -4.45
N PRO A 110 -44.57 -0.86 -3.46
CA PRO A 110 -43.72 -1.19 -2.34
C PRO A 110 -42.61 -2.18 -2.74
N GLY A 111 -41.36 -1.83 -2.45
CA GLY A 111 -40.35 -2.76 -1.90
C GLY A 111 -39.74 -3.89 -2.76
N ARG A 112 -40.13 -4.12 -4.02
CA ARG A 112 -39.68 -5.31 -4.78
C ARG A 112 -38.19 -5.36 -5.20
N ASN A 113 -37.43 -4.27 -5.06
CA ASN A 113 -36.03 -4.23 -5.51
C ASN A 113 -35.00 -4.80 -4.51
N GLY A 114 -35.41 -5.10 -3.27
CA GLY A 114 -34.51 -5.66 -2.24
C GLY A 114 -34.21 -7.16 -2.44
N GLY A 115 -35.21 -7.97 -2.74
CA GLY A 115 -35.12 -9.44 -2.74
C GLY A 115 -34.11 -10.01 -3.74
N ALA A 116 -34.05 -9.45 -4.96
CA ALA A 116 -33.11 -9.90 -5.98
C ALA A 116 -31.64 -9.68 -5.59
N SER A 117 -31.34 -8.67 -4.77
CA SER A 117 -29.96 -8.40 -4.35
C SER A 117 -29.48 -9.39 -3.29
N TYR A 118 -30.34 -9.76 -2.34
CA TYR A 118 -30.01 -10.77 -1.33
C TYR A 118 -29.89 -12.19 -1.92
N MET A 119 -30.64 -12.49 -2.98
CA MET A 119 -30.48 -13.73 -3.73
C MET A 119 -29.05 -13.87 -4.29
N TRP A 120 -28.50 -12.83 -4.92
CA TRP A 120 -27.12 -12.87 -5.43
C TRP A 120 -26.06 -12.96 -4.33
N LEU A 121 -26.33 -12.37 -3.16
CA LEU A 121 -25.49 -12.55 -1.98
C LEU A 121 -25.53 -14.01 -1.48
N ALA A 122 -26.70 -14.66 -1.50
CA ALA A 122 -26.82 -16.08 -1.17
C ALA A 122 -26.11 -16.99 -2.19
N VAL A 123 -26.22 -16.68 -3.48
CA VAL A 123 -25.45 -17.37 -4.55
C VAL A 123 -23.95 -17.23 -4.33
N HIS A 124 -23.49 -16.04 -3.93
CA HIS A 124 -22.09 -15.82 -3.58
C HIS A 124 -21.65 -16.67 -2.38
N GLY A 125 -22.42 -16.63 -1.28
CA GLY A 125 -22.13 -17.42 -0.09
C GLY A 125 -22.13 -18.93 -0.35
N LEU A 126 -23.02 -19.42 -1.22
CA LEU A 126 -23.01 -20.81 -1.68
C LEU A 126 -21.71 -21.13 -2.43
N GLY A 127 -21.23 -20.22 -3.29
CA GLY A 127 -19.95 -20.38 -3.97
C GLY A 127 -18.77 -20.49 -3.00
N VAL A 128 -18.73 -19.64 -1.98
CA VAL A 128 -17.71 -19.69 -0.93
C VAL A 128 -17.80 -20.98 -0.10
N ALA A 129 -19.01 -21.45 0.22
CA ALA A 129 -19.20 -22.72 0.91
C ALA A 129 -18.69 -23.91 0.08
N LEU A 130 -18.93 -23.92 -1.24
CA LEU A 130 -18.40 -24.95 -2.14
C LEU A 130 -16.86 -24.87 -2.24
N LEU A 131 -16.29 -23.66 -2.21
CA LEU A 131 -14.83 -23.49 -2.18
C LEU A 131 -14.21 -24.10 -0.91
N ALA A 132 -14.89 -24.03 0.24
CA ALA A 132 -14.42 -24.61 1.50
C ALA A 132 -14.76 -26.10 1.69
N MET A 133 -15.73 -26.63 0.92
CA MET A 133 -16.28 -27.98 1.09
C MET A 133 -15.25 -29.11 1.01
N PRO A 134 -14.24 -29.10 0.13
CA PRO A 134 -13.25 -30.18 0.07
C PRO A 134 -12.50 -30.40 1.40
N LEU A 135 -12.21 -29.33 2.15
CA LEU A 135 -11.58 -29.43 3.47
C LEU A 135 -12.51 -30.00 4.53
N ALA A 136 -13.83 -29.77 4.41
CA ALA A 136 -14.82 -30.30 5.34
C ALA A 136 -15.09 -31.80 5.12
N LEU A 137 -14.88 -32.29 3.90
CA LEU A 137 -15.19 -33.67 3.51
C LEU A 137 -14.02 -34.64 3.55
N SER A 138 -12.79 -34.15 3.69
CA SER A 138 -11.60 -34.99 3.74
C SER A 138 -10.88 -34.78 5.08
N PRO A 139 -10.60 -35.85 5.85
CA PRO A 139 -9.74 -35.74 7.02
C PRO A 139 -8.39 -35.17 6.62
N ALA A 140 -7.82 -34.31 7.48
CA ALA A 140 -6.52 -33.65 7.27
C ALA A 140 -5.36 -34.61 6.95
N THR A 141 -5.53 -35.91 7.18
CA THR A 141 -4.55 -36.97 6.95
C THR A 141 -4.54 -37.54 5.52
N VAL A 142 -5.42 -37.09 4.61
CA VAL A 142 -5.53 -37.61 3.22
C VAL A 142 -5.25 -36.54 2.14
N ALA A 143 -4.78 -35.36 2.56
CA ALA A 143 -4.50 -34.21 1.69
C ALA A 143 -3.31 -34.40 0.71
N GLU A 144 -2.65 -35.58 0.73
CA GLU A 144 -1.52 -35.90 -0.15
C GLU A 144 -1.87 -36.79 -1.36
N SER A 145 -3.14 -37.17 -1.57
CA SER A 145 -3.51 -38.08 -2.68
C SER A 145 -4.09 -37.35 -3.91
N ASP A 146 -3.70 -37.74 -5.12
CA ASP A 146 -4.27 -37.17 -6.38
C ASP A 146 -5.81 -37.30 -6.44
N LEU A 147 -6.35 -38.36 -5.81
CA LEU A 147 -7.79 -38.58 -5.61
C LEU A 147 -8.50 -37.45 -4.85
N PHE A 148 -7.81 -36.75 -3.95
CA PHE A 148 -8.37 -35.56 -3.28
C PHE A 148 -8.52 -34.41 -4.27
N PHE A 149 -7.50 -34.14 -5.08
CA PHE A 149 -7.53 -33.05 -6.06
C PHE A 149 -8.59 -33.28 -7.13
N ASP A 150 -8.73 -34.50 -7.66
CA ASP A 150 -9.75 -34.83 -8.65
C ASP A 150 -11.17 -34.64 -8.11
N ARG A 151 -11.39 -34.97 -6.83
CA ARG A 151 -12.67 -34.77 -6.17
C ARG A 151 -12.91 -33.32 -5.78
N ALA A 152 -11.88 -32.57 -5.41
CA ALA A 152 -11.97 -31.18 -4.96
C ALA A 152 -12.16 -30.19 -6.12
N LEU A 153 -11.53 -30.46 -7.27
CA LEU A 153 -11.56 -29.60 -8.45
C LEU A 153 -12.96 -29.16 -8.91
N PRO A 154 -13.98 -30.05 -9.05
CA PRO A 154 -15.32 -29.62 -9.45
C PRO A 154 -15.96 -28.67 -8.43
N PHE A 155 -15.72 -28.87 -7.13
CA PHE A 155 -16.20 -27.96 -6.08
C PHE A 155 -15.52 -26.60 -6.16
N TRP A 156 -14.20 -26.56 -6.41
CA TRP A 156 -13.50 -25.30 -6.58
C TRP A 156 -13.94 -24.52 -7.81
N ILE A 157 -14.12 -25.18 -8.96
CA ILE A 157 -14.59 -24.53 -10.19
C ILE A 157 -16.02 -24.01 -10.01
N ALA A 158 -16.93 -24.85 -9.54
CA ALA A 158 -18.32 -24.47 -9.32
C ALA A 158 -18.44 -23.37 -8.24
N GLY A 159 -17.69 -23.51 -7.15
CA GLY A 159 -17.64 -22.54 -6.07
C GLY A 159 -17.12 -21.18 -6.51
N ALA A 160 -15.98 -21.15 -7.22
CA ALA A 160 -15.43 -19.92 -7.79
C ALA A 160 -16.39 -19.25 -8.78
N ALA A 161 -17.02 -20.03 -9.67
CA ALA A 161 -17.99 -19.50 -10.63
C ALA A 161 -19.19 -18.85 -9.93
N LEU A 162 -19.80 -19.54 -8.95
CA LEU A 162 -20.93 -19.02 -8.19
C LEU A 162 -20.54 -17.80 -7.34
N ALA A 163 -19.37 -17.82 -6.71
CA ALA A 163 -18.85 -16.70 -5.95
C ALA A 163 -18.67 -15.46 -6.87
N ILE A 164 -18.01 -15.60 -8.01
CA ILE A 164 -17.81 -14.50 -8.96
C ILE A 164 -19.14 -13.97 -9.50
N VAL A 165 -20.04 -14.85 -9.95
CA VAL A 165 -21.34 -14.47 -10.50
C VAL A 165 -22.20 -13.76 -9.45
N GLY A 166 -22.28 -14.31 -8.24
CA GLY A 166 -22.99 -13.70 -7.12
C GLY A 166 -22.43 -12.33 -6.76
N ALA A 167 -21.10 -12.19 -6.71
CA ALA A 167 -20.43 -10.92 -6.44
C ALA A 167 -20.74 -9.85 -7.49
N LEU A 168 -20.62 -10.20 -8.77
CA LEU A 168 -20.86 -9.27 -9.88
C LEU A 168 -22.30 -8.76 -9.88
N PHE A 169 -23.28 -9.66 -9.71
CA PHE A 169 -24.70 -9.27 -9.72
C PHE A 169 -25.18 -8.61 -8.43
N TYR A 170 -24.54 -8.89 -7.30
CA TYR A 170 -24.75 -8.14 -6.08
C TYR A 170 -24.24 -6.70 -6.22
N ALA A 171 -23.03 -6.52 -6.78
CA ALA A 171 -22.39 -5.23 -6.94
C ALA A 171 -23.11 -4.30 -7.92
N ALA A 172 -23.59 -4.82 -9.07
CA ALA A 172 -24.39 -4.04 -10.02
C ALA A 172 -25.26 -4.91 -10.93
N LYS A 173 -26.32 -4.31 -11.50
CA LYS A 173 -27.16 -4.97 -12.53
C LYS A 173 -26.33 -5.21 -13.80
N PRO A 174 -26.61 -6.26 -14.61
CA PRO A 174 -25.87 -6.55 -15.84
C PRO A 174 -25.81 -5.36 -16.82
N LEU A 175 -26.89 -4.57 -16.91
CA LEU A 175 -26.93 -3.40 -17.78
C LEU A 175 -26.01 -2.28 -17.30
N ALA A 176 -25.84 -2.11 -15.98
CA ALA A 176 -24.90 -1.14 -15.41
C ALA A 176 -23.46 -1.53 -15.72
N TRP A 177 -23.12 -2.82 -15.62
CA TRP A 177 -21.81 -3.33 -16.06
C TRP A 177 -21.53 -3.03 -17.52
N ARG A 178 -22.49 -3.32 -18.41
CA ARG A 178 -22.34 -3.02 -19.85
C ARG A 178 -22.14 -1.54 -20.12
N ARG A 179 -22.91 -0.66 -19.45
CA ARG A 179 -22.78 0.80 -19.59
C ARG A 179 -21.43 1.30 -19.09
N TRP A 180 -20.98 0.82 -17.93
CA TRP A 180 -19.70 1.20 -17.36
C TRP A 180 -18.53 0.74 -18.24
N LEU A 181 -18.55 -0.54 -18.64
CA LEU A 181 -17.55 -1.08 -19.56
C LEU A 181 -17.54 -0.32 -20.87
N ALA A 182 -18.70 -0.04 -21.48
CA ALA A 182 -18.77 0.75 -22.71
C ALA A 182 -18.23 2.18 -22.52
N ALA A 183 -18.55 2.84 -21.39
CA ALA A 183 -18.05 4.18 -21.07
C ALA A 183 -16.52 4.22 -20.92
N GLU A 184 -15.91 3.13 -20.48
CA GLU A 184 -14.46 2.97 -20.39
C GLU A 184 -13.87 2.17 -21.57
N SER A 185 -14.61 2.04 -22.68
CA SER A 185 -14.17 1.35 -23.89
C SER A 185 -13.65 -0.07 -23.63
N TYR A 186 -14.25 -0.78 -22.67
CA TYR A 186 -13.93 -2.14 -22.23
C TYR A 186 -12.52 -2.34 -21.65
N SER A 187 -11.74 -1.28 -21.49
CA SER A 187 -10.39 -1.33 -20.91
C SER A 187 -10.30 -1.92 -19.48
N PRO A 188 -11.32 -1.82 -18.59
CA PRO A 188 -11.25 -2.50 -17.30
C PRO A 188 -11.10 -4.02 -17.42
N LEU A 189 -11.73 -4.67 -18.41
CA LEU A 189 -11.61 -6.12 -18.60
C LEU A 189 -10.17 -6.52 -18.91
N ILE A 190 -9.50 -5.75 -19.76
CA ILE A 190 -8.10 -5.98 -20.14
C ILE A 190 -7.20 -5.81 -18.92
N ILE A 191 -7.37 -4.73 -18.16
CA ILE A 191 -6.56 -4.46 -16.97
C ILE A 191 -6.74 -5.54 -15.92
N LEU A 192 -7.98 -5.92 -15.61
CA LEU A 192 -8.26 -6.95 -14.62
C LEU A 192 -7.75 -8.33 -15.08
N ALA A 193 -7.81 -8.63 -16.38
CA ALA A 193 -7.22 -9.84 -16.94
C ALA A 193 -5.69 -9.84 -16.84
N LEU A 194 -5.03 -8.73 -17.18
CA LEU A 194 -3.57 -8.59 -17.05
C LEU A 194 -3.11 -8.75 -15.60
N VAL A 195 -3.85 -8.13 -14.67
CA VAL A 195 -3.59 -8.26 -13.23
C VAL A 195 -3.81 -9.70 -12.76
N ALA A 196 -4.93 -10.32 -13.15
CA ALA A 196 -5.25 -11.69 -12.81
C ALA A 196 -4.20 -12.66 -13.33
N LEU A 197 -3.68 -12.45 -14.54
CA LEU A 197 -2.65 -13.26 -15.21
C LEU A 197 -1.22 -12.84 -14.86
N GLY A 198 -1.03 -11.87 -13.95
CA GLY A 198 0.27 -11.29 -13.60
C GLY A 198 1.34 -12.34 -13.31
N PRO A 199 1.09 -13.37 -12.47
CA PRO A 199 2.07 -14.43 -12.23
C PRO A 199 2.43 -15.25 -13.46
N ASP A 200 1.50 -15.48 -14.39
CA ASP A 200 1.76 -16.27 -15.60
C ASP A 200 2.52 -15.45 -16.64
N LEU A 201 2.15 -14.18 -16.81
CA LEU A 201 2.94 -13.20 -17.55
C LEU A 201 4.35 -13.09 -16.96
N GLY A 202 4.45 -13.13 -15.62
CA GLY A 202 5.66 -13.22 -14.80
C GLY A 202 6.56 -14.43 -15.11
N ARG A 203 6.00 -15.54 -15.56
CA ARG A 203 6.79 -16.72 -15.97
C ARG A 203 7.07 -16.70 -17.46
N ALA A 204 6.09 -16.29 -18.26
CA ALA A 204 6.20 -16.23 -19.72
C ALA A 204 7.23 -15.20 -20.19
N LEU A 205 7.37 -14.08 -19.46
CA LEU A 205 8.30 -13.01 -19.80
C LEU A 205 9.68 -13.18 -19.13
N LEU A 206 9.92 -14.27 -18.38
CA LEU A 206 11.23 -14.58 -17.77
C LEU A 206 12.40 -14.55 -18.76
N PRO A 207 12.28 -15.12 -19.97
CA PRO A 207 13.35 -15.03 -20.97
C PRO A 207 13.64 -13.61 -21.45
N VAL A 208 12.63 -12.73 -21.42
CA VAL A 208 12.79 -11.29 -21.71
C VAL A 208 13.45 -10.57 -20.54
N TRP A 209 13.22 -11.06 -19.30
CA TRP A 209 13.88 -10.57 -18.09
C TRP A 209 15.34 -10.95 -17.96
N GLU A 210 15.75 -12.07 -18.56
CA GLU A 210 17.16 -12.49 -18.63
C GLU A 210 17.84 -11.92 -19.88
N TRP A 211 17.53 -10.67 -20.23
CA TRP A 211 18.16 -10.04 -21.39
C TRP A 211 19.64 -9.75 -21.10
N GLN A 212 20.51 -10.67 -21.53
CA GLN A 212 21.96 -10.57 -21.41
C GLN A 212 22.53 -9.28 -22.01
N GLY A 213 21.83 -8.67 -22.97
CA GLY A 213 22.18 -7.35 -23.49
C GLY A 213 22.19 -6.25 -22.42
N LEU A 214 21.15 -6.21 -21.57
CA LEU A 214 21.08 -5.23 -20.50
C LEU A 214 22.15 -5.48 -19.43
N ALA A 215 22.37 -6.74 -19.07
CA ALA A 215 23.41 -7.10 -18.11
C ALA A 215 24.79 -6.63 -18.58
N ARG A 216 25.13 -6.82 -19.87
CA ARG A 216 26.37 -6.31 -20.47
C ARG A 216 26.48 -4.79 -20.40
N VAL A 217 25.43 -4.07 -20.78
CA VAL A 217 25.43 -2.61 -20.81
C VAL A 217 25.50 -2.04 -19.39
N THR A 218 24.79 -2.63 -18.43
CA THR A 218 24.86 -2.29 -17.01
C THR A 218 26.25 -2.56 -16.44
N PHE A 219 26.84 -3.72 -16.72
CA PHE A 219 28.20 -4.07 -16.31
C PHE A 219 29.24 -3.07 -16.81
N ALA A 220 29.18 -2.71 -18.10
CA ALA A 220 30.08 -1.73 -18.70
C ALA A 220 29.90 -0.33 -18.07
N ALA A 221 28.66 0.10 -17.85
CA ALA A 221 28.36 1.39 -17.23
C ALA A 221 28.82 1.47 -15.77
N VAL A 222 28.63 0.40 -14.99
CA VAL A 222 29.12 0.32 -13.60
C VAL A 222 30.65 0.36 -13.57
N SER A 223 31.30 -0.41 -14.43
CA SER A 223 32.77 -0.41 -14.54
C SER A 223 33.31 0.97 -14.89
N LEU A 224 32.71 1.65 -15.88
CA LEU A 224 33.08 3.00 -16.27
C LEU A 224 32.88 4.01 -15.13
N LEU A 225 31.74 3.93 -14.44
CA LEU A 225 31.44 4.81 -13.32
C LEU A 225 32.46 4.62 -12.19
N LEU A 226 32.78 3.38 -11.81
CA LEU A 226 33.75 3.09 -10.76
C LEU A 226 35.16 3.56 -11.13
N THR A 227 35.62 3.28 -12.34
CA THR A 227 36.93 3.75 -12.83
C THR A 227 37.01 5.28 -12.84
N SER A 228 35.90 5.98 -13.17
CA SER A 228 35.88 7.45 -13.14
C SER A 228 36.01 8.04 -11.72
N THR A 229 35.77 7.26 -10.67
CA THR A 229 36.07 7.68 -9.29
C THR A 229 37.55 7.58 -8.92
N GLY A 230 38.41 7.10 -9.83
CA GLY A 230 39.83 6.86 -9.59
C GLY A 230 40.11 5.59 -8.75
N ALA A 231 39.14 4.68 -8.63
CA ALA A 231 39.31 3.44 -7.89
C ALA A 231 39.99 2.37 -8.77
N GLU A 232 40.83 1.52 -8.17
CA GLU A 232 41.39 0.35 -8.84
C GLU A 232 40.33 -0.76 -8.92
N VAL A 233 39.75 -0.93 -10.11
CA VAL A 233 38.64 -1.86 -10.35
C VAL A 233 39.14 -3.13 -11.01
N TYR A 234 38.87 -4.27 -10.39
CA TYR A 234 39.00 -5.58 -11.03
C TYR A 234 37.73 -5.87 -11.84
N VAL A 235 37.88 -6.33 -13.07
CA VAL A 235 36.78 -6.57 -13.99
C VAL A 235 37.00 -7.91 -14.68
N ASP A 236 36.07 -8.85 -14.52
CA ASP A 236 35.98 -10.09 -15.30
C ASP A 236 34.69 -10.04 -16.16
N PRO A 237 34.80 -9.67 -17.45
CA PRO A 237 33.65 -9.59 -18.35
C PRO A 237 33.02 -10.93 -18.69
N ALA A 238 33.75 -12.05 -18.56
CA ALA A 238 33.23 -13.38 -18.89
C ALA A 238 32.30 -13.90 -17.79
N ALA A 239 32.66 -13.65 -16.53
CA ALA A 239 31.87 -14.02 -15.36
C ALA A 239 30.91 -12.90 -14.88
N TYR A 240 30.92 -11.72 -15.49
CA TYR A 240 30.22 -10.52 -15.00
C TYR A 240 30.59 -10.14 -13.56
N VAL A 241 31.84 -10.35 -13.16
CA VAL A 241 32.33 -10.03 -11.82
C VAL A 241 33.04 -8.67 -11.84
N ILE A 242 32.63 -7.78 -10.94
CA ILE A 242 33.31 -6.52 -10.66
C ILE A 242 33.83 -6.59 -9.21
N GLY A 243 35.11 -6.27 -9.04
CA GLY A 243 35.77 -6.26 -7.74
C GLY A 243 36.37 -4.90 -7.41
N LEU A 244 36.31 -4.55 -6.14
CA LEU A 244 37.05 -3.42 -5.57
C LEU A 244 37.74 -3.88 -4.29
N ARG A 245 39.08 -3.88 -4.28
CA ARG A 245 39.89 -4.48 -3.19
C ARG A 245 39.50 -5.95 -2.97
N ASP A 246 39.09 -6.31 -1.76
CA ASP A 246 38.70 -7.67 -1.37
C ASP A 246 37.18 -7.95 -1.53
N PHE A 247 36.42 -6.99 -2.07
CA PHE A 247 34.97 -7.11 -2.24
C PHE A 247 34.60 -7.30 -3.70
N PHE A 248 34.05 -8.47 -4.03
CA PHE A 248 33.69 -8.89 -5.39
C PHE A 248 32.19 -9.15 -5.48
N VAL A 249 31.57 -8.68 -6.57
CA VAL A 249 30.15 -8.85 -6.83
C VAL A 249 29.94 -9.36 -8.25
N GLU A 250 29.17 -10.43 -8.38
CA GLU A 250 28.66 -10.94 -9.65
C GLU A 250 27.38 -10.19 -10.03
N ILE A 251 27.36 -9.58 -11.23
CA ILE A 251 26.15 -8.93 -11.76
C ILE A 251 25.27 -9.98 -12.43
N GLY A 252 24.48 -10.67 -11.61
CA GLY A 252 23.45 -11.61 -12.07
C GLY A 252 22.22 -10.92 -12.67
N PRO A 253 21.25 -11.69 -13.22
CA PRO A 253 20.02 -11.17 -13.82
C PRO A 253 19.22 -10.18 -12.93
N PRO A 254 19.10 -10.37 -11.60
CA PRO A 254 18.41 -9.40 -10.73
C PRO A 254 19.09 -8.02 -10.70
N CYS A 255 20.40 -7.95 -10.95
CA CYS A 255 21.18 -6.71 -10.95
C CYS A 255 21.19 -6.02 -12.32
N ALA A 256 20.67 -6.63 -13.39
CA ALA A 256 20.70 -6.05 -14.72
C ALA A 256 19.88 -4.73 -14.83
N GLY A 257 18.85 -4.56 -13.97
CA GLY A 257 17.95 -3.41 -13.95
C GLY A 257 16.57 -3.69 -14.54
N THR A 258 16.27 -4.94 -14.88
CA THR A 258 15.02 -5.36 -15.51
C THR A 258 13.80 -5.20 -14.59
N GLU A 259 13.94 -5.46 -13.29
CA GLU A 259 12.88 -5.22 -12.30
C GLU A 259 12.46 -3.75 -12.29
N GLY A 260 13.44 -2.84 -12.28
CA GLY A 260 13.21 -1.39 -12.35
C GLY A 260 12.46 -0.97 -13.62
N PHE A 261 12.71 -1.63 -14.77
CA PHE A 261 11.99 -1.36 -16.02
C PHE A 261 10.54 -1.79 -15.95
N VAL A 262 10.25 -2.95 -15.36
CA VAL A 262 8.87 -3.42 -15.18
C VAL A 262 8.11 -2.48 -14.27
N LEU A 263 8.67 -2.19 -13.10
CA LEU A 263 8.00 -1.36 -12.09
C LEU A 263 7.72 0.04 -12.64
N ILE A 264 8.69 0.66 -13.32
CA ILE A 264 8.48 2.00 -13.88
C ILE A 264 7.52 2.00 -15.07
N THR A 265 7.58 0.98 -15.93
CA THR A 265 6.63 0.85 -17.05
C THR A 265 5.22 0.66 -16.53
N ALA A 266 5.01 -0.23 -15.55
CA ALA A 266 3.73 -0.47 -14.92
C ALA A 266 3.20 0.80 -14.24
N PHE A 267 4.06 1.53 -13.53
CA PHE A 267 3.69 2.79 -12.87
C PHE A 267 3.30 3.88 -13.89
N VAL A 268 4.14 4.15 -14.89
CA VAL A 268 3.87 5.14 -15.94
C VAL A 268 2.62 4.76 -16.73
N ALA A 269 2.40 3.47 -16.97
CA ALA A 269 1.21 3.00 -17.66
C ALA A 269 -0.06 3.16 -16.83
N LEU A 270 -0.01 2.78 -15.55
CA LEU A 270 -1.12 2.97 -14.63
C LEU A 270 -1.46 4.46 -14.49
N TYR A 271 -0.47 5.32 -14.24
CA TYR A 271 -0.68 6.77 -14.12
C TYR A 271 -1.27 7.34 -15.42
N GLY A 272 -0.65 7.04 -16.56
CA GLY A 272 -1.10 7.51 -17.87
C GLY A 272 -2.52 7.07 -18.19
N TYR A 273 -2.88 5.84 -17.82
CA TYR A 273 -4.23 5.31 -17.98
C TYR A 273 -5.24 5.98 -17.05
N LEU A 274 -4.94 6.08 -15.75
CA LEU A 274 -5.84 6.67 -14.75
C LEU A 274 -6.16 8.12 -15.10
N PHE A 275 -5.16 8.90 -15.50
CA PHE A 275 -5.26 10.33 -15.84
C PHE A 275 -5.34 10.61 -17.35
N ARG A 276 -5.71 9.61 -18.18
CA ARG A 276 -5.75 9.76 -19.65
C ARG A 276 -6.67 10.89 -20.16
N GLY A 277 -7.59 11.36 -19.33
CA GLY A 277 -8.47 12.49 -19.65
C GLY A 277 -7.84 13.87 -19.44
N ASP A 278 -6.72 13.93 -18.71
CA ASP A 278 -6.02 15.16 -18.35
C ASP A 278 -4.66 15.28 -19.06
N LEU A 279 -4.14 14.16 -19.56
CA LEU A 279 -2.85 14.08 -20.27
C LEU A 279 -3.02 14.18 -21.79
N ARG A 280 -2.04 14.78 -22.47
CA ARG A 280 -1.95 14.82 -23.93
C ARG A 280 -1.25 13.56 -24.47
N PHE A 281 -1.95 12.89 -25.38
CA PHE A 281 -1.40 11.78 -26.15
C PHE A 281 -1.12 12.23 -27.60
N PRO A 282 0.00 11.78 -28.22
CA PRO A 282 0.93 10.75 -27.74
C PRO A 282 2.10 11.27 -26.87
N GLN A 283 2.18 12.58 -26.60
CA GLN A 283 3.35 13.23 -25.99
C GLN A 283 3.74 12.63 -24.63
N TYR A 284 2.75 12.30 -23.80
CA TYR A 284 2.98 11.64 -22.52
C TYR A 284 3.83 10.37 -22.68
N TRP A 285 3.44 9.47 -23.59
CA TRP A 285 4.15 8.20 -23.78
C TRP A 285 5.54 8.40 -24.38
N LEU A 286 5.67 9.29 -25.35
CA LEU A 286 6.94 9.53 -26.04
C LEU A 286 7.99 10.21 -25.15
N ILE A 287 7.57 10.91 -24.10
CA ILE A 287 8.47 11.62 -23.19
C ILE A 287 8.66 10.86 -21.90
N VAL A 288 7.56 10.54 -21.19
CA VAL A 288 7.61 10.06 -19.81
C VAL A 288 8.12 8.62 -19.72
N LEU A 289 7.72 7.74 -20.65
CA LEU A 289 8.15 6.34 -20.60
C LEU A 289 9.65 6.18 -20.92
N PRO A 290 10.20 6.74 -22.02
CA PRO A 290 11.63 6.67 -22.27
C PRO A 290 12.45 7.34 -21.16
N LEU A 291 12.03 8.51 -20.67
CA LEU A 291 12.70 9.19 -19.57
C LEU A 291 12.71 8.34 -18.30
N GLY A 292 11.56 7.75 -17.93
CA GLY A 292 11.43 6.89 -16.77
C GLY A 292 12.32 5.65 -16.86
N LEU A 293 12.39 5.00 -18.03
CA LEU A 293 13.26 3.84 -18.26
C LEU A 293 14.74 4.22 -18.18
N ILE A 294 15.17 5.30 -18.84
CA ILE A 294 16.56 5.77 -18.81
C ILE A 294 16.97 6.11 -17.37
N LEU A 295 16.17 6.89 -16.65
CA LEU A 295 16.46 7.25 -15.27
C LEU A 295 16.46 6.05 -14.32
N SER A 296 15.56 5.09 -14.53
CA SER A 296 15.53 3.83 -13.78
C SER A 296 16.82 3.03 -13.98
N TRP A 297 17.31 2.93 -15.23
CA TRP A 297 18.59 2.30 -15.53
C TRP A 297 19.78 3.04 -14.92
N VAL A 298 19.83 4.37 -15.04
CA VAL A 298 20.88 5.20 -14.45
C VAL A 298 20.93 5.03 -12.93
N PHE A 299 19.78 5.04 -12.24
CA PHE A 299 19.73 4.78 -10.81
C PHE A 299 20.16 3.37 -10.44
N ASN A 300 19.88 2.35 -11.28
CA ASN A 300 20.41 1.01 -11.05
C ASN A 300 21.95 0.95 -11.20
N VAL A 301 22.53 1.62 -12.19
CA VAL A 301 23.99 1.72 -12.34
C VAL A 301 24.62 2.41 -11.13
N VAL A 302 24.05 3.54 -10.70
CA VAL A 302 24.50 4.27 -9.49
C VAL A 302 24.36 3.40 -8.24
N ARG A 303 23.25 2.66 -8.11
CA ARG A 303 23.02 1.71 -7.00
C ARG A 303 24.14 0.67 -6.94
N ILE A 304 24.44 -0.02 -8.03
CA ILE A 304 25.46 -1.10 -8.01
C ILE A 304 26.85 -0.53 -7.72
N ALA A 305 27.22 0.59 -8.35
CA ALA A 305 28.51 1.24 -8.08
C ALA A 305 28.62 1.67 -6.60
N THR A 306 27.55 2.23 -6.04
CA THR A 306 27.51 2.62 -4.62
C THR A 306 27.62 1.40 -3.70
N LEU A 307 26.95 0.29 -4.03
CA LEU A 307 27.05 -0.97 -3.30
C LEU A 307 28.50 -1.48 -3.23
N LEU A 308 29.21 -1.48 -4.36
CA LEU A 308 30.63 -1.87 -4.43
C LEU A 308 31.53 -0.93 -3.61
N LEU A 309 31.30 0.38 -3.68
CA LEU A 309 32.04 1.36 -2.89
C LEU A 309 31.81 1.21 -1.39
N ILE A 310 30.55 0.97 -0.96
CA ILE A 310 30.22 0.70 0.45
C ILE A 310 30.87 -0.60 0.91
N GLY A 311 30.76 -1.68 0.12
CA GLY A 311 31.31 -2.98 0.49
C GLY A 311 32.83 -2.96 0.65
N ALA A 312 33.54 -2.24 -0.23
CA ALA A 312 34.99 -2.19 -0.24
C ALA A 312 35.61 -1.13 0.71
N ARG A 313 34.86 -0.10 1.11
CA ARG A 313 35.40 1.02 1.91
C ARG A 313 34.78 1.19 3.28
N ALA A 314 33.54 0.74 3.47
CA ALA A 314 32.80 0.95 4.70
C ALA A 314 32.47 -0.37 5.41
N SER A 315 31.59 -1.20 4.83
CA SER A 315 31.21 -2.49 5.40
C SER A 315 30.55 -3.37 4.35
N PRO A 316 31.04 -4.61 4.15
CA PRO A 316 30.35 -5.63 3.35
C PRO A 316 28.93 -5.93 3.86
N GLU A 317 28.72 -5.87 5.17
CA GLU A 317 27.42 -6.14 5.79
C GLU A 317 26.39 -5.07 5.42
N ILE A 318 26.77 -3.78 5.47
CA ILE A 318 25.88 -2.68 5.04
C ILE A 318 25.58 -2.81 3.54
N ALA A 319 26.58 -3.15 2.72
CA ALA A 319 26.39 -3.28 1.28
C ALA A 319 25.38 -4.38 0.91
N VAL A 320 25.50 -5.57 1.50
CA VAL A 320 24.70 -6.75 1.14
C VAL A 320 23.37 -6.80 1.89
N ASN A 321 23.36 -6.61 3.21
CA ASN A 321 22.13 -6.78 3.99
C ASN A 321 21.28 -5.51 4.04
N GLY A 322 21.91 -4.33 4.04
CA GLY A 322 21.22 -3.04 4.07
C GLY A 322 20.94 -2.47 2.68
N PHE A 323 21.98 -1.95 2.03
CA PHE A 323 21.87 -1.17 0.80
C PHE A 323 21.26 -1.98 -0.35
N HIS A 324 21.70 -3.23 -0.57
CA HIS A 324 21.14 -4.08 -1.63
C HIS A 324 19.62 -4.26 -1.51
N SER A 325 19.12 -4.54 -0.30
CA SER A 325 17.70 -4.83 -0.01
C SER A 325 16.81 -3.58 -0.10
N HIS A 326 17.29 -2.42 0.32
CA HIS A 326 16.46 -1.21 0.50
C HIS A 326 16.63 -0.15 -0.61
N ALA A 327 17.80 -0.10 -1.26
CA ALA A 327 18.08 0.96 -2.23
C ALA A 327 17.17 0.92 -3.47
N GLY A 328 16.76 -0.28 -3.91
CA GLY A 328 15.85 -0.44 -5.05
C GLY A 328 14.51 0.28 -4.82
N TRP A 329 13.88 0.04 -3.68
CA TRP A 329 12.63 0.68 -3.29
C TRP A 329 12.78 2.20 -3.10
N MET A 330 13.91 2.64 -2.54
CA MET A 330 14.22 4.06 -2.38
C MET A 330 14.32 4.77 -3.73
N PHE A 331 15.13 4.26 -4.66
CA PHE A 331 15.29 4.85 -5.99
C PHE A 331 14.00 4.80 -6.80
N PHE A 332 13.23 3.71 -6.70
CA PHE A 332 11.91 3.62 -7.33
C PHE A 332 10.94 4.69 -6.80
N ALA A 333 10.85 4.86 -5.48
CA ALA A 333 9.96 5.86 -4.87
C ALA A 333 10.36 7.28 -5.27
N LEU A 334 11.65 7.60 -5.21
CA LEU A 334 12.18 8.91 -5.63
C LEU A 334 11.91 9.17 -7.11
N LEU A 335 12.13 8.17 -7.97
CA LEU A 335 11.87 8.29 -9.40
C LEU A 335 10.37 8.46 -9.70
N ALA A 336 9.51 7.68 -9.07
CA ALA A 336 8.06 7.75 -9.25
C ALA A 336 7.52 9.14 -8.85
N LEU A 337 7.93 9.65 -7.69
CA LEU A 337 7.56 11.00 -7.22
C LEU A 337 8.13 12.09 -8.15
N GLY A 338 9.39 11.94 -8.57
CA GLY A 338 10.04 12.86 -9.50
C GLY A 338 9.33 12.92 -10.86
N LEU A 339 8.94 11.77 -11.42
CA LEU A 339 8.18 11.70 -12.66
C LEU A 339 6.81 12.36 -12.53
N ILE A 340 6.07 12.12 -11.42
CA ILE A 340 4.80 12.82 -11.18
C ILE A 340 5.02 14.33 -11.12
N ALA A 341 6.03 14.78 -10.38
CA ALA A 341 6.34 16.20 -10.25
C ALA A 341 6.67 16.84 -11.61
N VAL A 342 7.48 16.18 -12.43
CA VAL A 342 7.82 16.63 -13.79
C VAL A 342 6.58 16.66 -14.68
N VAL A 343 5.73 15.63 -14.63
CA VAL A 343 4.48 15.60 -15.40
C VAL A 343 3.61 16.79 -15.03
N HIS A 344 3.32 16.98 -13.73
CA HIS A 344 2.50 18.08 -13.22
C HIS A 344 3.08 19.46 -13.53
N ALA A 345 4.42 19.61 -13.49
CA ALA A 345 5.10 20.85 -13.77
C ALA A 345 5.22 21.17 -15.27
N THR A 346 4.84 20.25 -16.17
CA THR A 346 4.98 20.43 -17.62
C THR A 346 3.61 20.63 -18.28
N PRO A 347 3.20 21.88 -18.57
CA PRO A 347 1.90 22.17 -19.19
C PRO A 347 1.73 21.53 -20.58
N ALA A 348 2.83 21.30 -21.30
CA ALA A 348 2.81 20.66 -22.61
C ALA A 348 2.29 19.22 -22.57
N LEU A 349 2.35 18.56 -21.41
CA LEU A 349 1.83 17.21 -21.21
C LEU A 349 0.35 17.17 -20.83
N HIS A 350 -0.29 18.32 -20.59
CA HIS A 350 -1.67 18.41 -20.09
C HIS A 350 -2.64 18.94 -21.14
N THR A 351 -3.82 18.34 -21.25
CA THR A 351 -4.90 18.88 -22.08
C THR A 351 -5.30 20.26 -21.54
N PRO A 352 -5.67 21.22 -22.41
CA PRO A 352 -6.10 22.54 -21.96
C PRO A 352 -7.51 22.41 -21.35
N LYS A 353 -7.60 21.91 -20.12
CA LYS A 353 -8.75 22.09 -19.25
C LYS A 353 -8.52 23.33 -18.38
N GLN A 354 -9.60 23.97 -17.96
CA GLN A 354 -9.55 24.93 -16.84
C GLN A 354 -9.15 24.16 -15.58
N ALA A 355 -7.85 23.97 -15.38
CA ALA A 355 -7.33 23.42 -14.14
C ALA A 355 -7.60 24.45 -13.03
N PRO A 356 -8.05 24.01 -11.84
CA PRO A 356 -8.07 24.88 -10.68
C PRO A 356 -6.68 25.48 -10.47
N VAL A 357 -6.60 26.74 -10.05
CA VAL A 357 -5.31 27.35 -9.69
C VAL A 357 -4.67 26.48 -8.59
N PRO A 358 -3.49 25.89 -8.81
CA PRO A 358 -2.87 25.03 -7.82
C PRO A 358 -2.55 25.86 -6.57
N LEU A 359 -2.95 25.35 -5.40
CA LEU A 359 -2.53 25.92 -4.13
C LEU A 359 -1.01 25.72 -3.96
N PRO A 360 -0.28 26.69 -3.39
CA PRO A 360 1.09 26.45 -2.97
C PRO A 360 1.17 25.23 -2.06
N LEU A 361 2.22 24.40 -2.21
CA LEU A 361 2.35 23.13 -1.48
C LEU A 361 2.15 23.30 0.03
N MET A 362 2.74 24.35 0.62
CA MET A 362 2.69 24.64 2.06
C MET A 362 1.31 25.10 2.56
N GLU A 363 0.39 25.44 1.64
CA GLU A 363 -0.99 25.82 1.95
C GLU A 363 -1.99 24.68 1.71
N ASP A 364 -1.52 23.57 1.13
CA ASP A 364 -2.35 22.40 0.84
C ASP A 364 -2.49 21.48 2.05
N TRP A 365 -3.72 21.33 2.54
CA TRP A 365 -4.06 20.44 3.64
C TRP A 365 -3.89 18.95 3.31
N TYR A 366 -3.97 18.55 2.04
CA TYR A 366 -3.64 17.18 1.64
C TYR A 366 -2.14 16.93 1.76
N ALA A 367 -1.30 17.88 1.30
CA ALA A 367 0.15 17.80 1.48
C ALA A 367 0.54 17.74 2.96
N ALA A 368 -0.10 18.54 3.82
CA ALA A 368 0.14 18.54 5.26
C ALA A 368 -0.19 17.19 5.95
N ARG A 369 -1.02 16.32 5.36
CA ARG A 369 -1.34 15.00 5.91
C ARG A 369 -0.52 13.86 5.31
N ILE A 370 0.01 14.03 4.09
CA ILE A 370 0.72 12.99 3.35
C ILE A 370 2.24 13.16 3.42
N LEU A 371 2.74 14.39 3.28
CA LEU A 371 4.18 14.64 3.13
C LEU A 371 4.99 14.24 4.37
N PRO A 372 4.59 14.57 5.61
CA PRO A 372 5.34 14.12 6.79
C PRO A 372 5.44 12.59 6.89
N PHE A 373 4.38 11.88 6.49
CA PHE A 373 4.36 10.43 6.46
C PHE A 373 5.25 9.85 5.35
N ALA A 374 5.24 10.47 4.16
CA ALA A 374 6.18 10.12 3.10
C ALA A 374 7.65 10.34 3.53
N VAL A 375 7.95 11.45 4.21
CA VAL A 375 9.28 11.72 4.79
C VAL A 375 9.63 10.66 5.83
N PHE A 376 8.70 10.30 6.72
CA PHE A 376 8.90 9.24 7.71
C PHE A 376 9.22 7.89 7.06
N LEU A 377 8.54 7.51 5.99
CA LEU A 377 8.81 6.27 5.24
C LEU A 377 10.17 6.32 4.55
N LEU A 378 10.43 7.37 3.77
CA LEU A 378 11.68 7.50 2.99
C LEU A 378 12.92 7.52 3.88
N THR A 379 12.87 8.27 4.99
CA THR A 379 13.98 8.35 5.94
C THR A 379 14.20 7.03 6.67
N GLY A 380 13.14 6.24 6.91
CA GLY A 380 13.25 4.86 7.41
C GLY A 380 14.02 3.98 6.42
N THR A 381 13.62 3.98 5.14
CA THR A 381 14.31 3.22 4.09
C THR A 381 15.77 3.65 3.91
N VAL A 382 16.07 4.94 4.00
CA VAL A 382 17.45 5.46 3.96
C VAL A 382 18.27 4.96 5.15
N GLY A 383 17.71 4.99 6.36
CA GLY A 383 18.35 4.44 7.55
C GLY A 383 18.70 2.96 7.38
N SER A 384 17.74 2.17 6.91
CA SER A 384 17.94 0.74 6.61
C SER A 384 18.94 0.48 5.49
N ALA A 385 19.05 1.37 4.51
CA ALA A 385 20.00 1.22 3.41
C ALA A 385 21.45 1.55 3.81
N LEU A 386 21.65 2.42 4.82
CA LEU A 386 22.95 3.00 5.13
C LEU A 386 23.55 2.55 6.46
N THR A 387 22.80 1.84 7.30
CA THR A 387 23.25 1.46 8.64
C THR A 387 22.97 0.00 8.96
N VAL A 388 23.83 -0.62 9.78
CA VAL A 388 23.66 -2.00 10.28
C VAL A 388 22.50 -2.05 11.28
N HIS A 389 22.37 -1.03 12.13
CA HIS A 389 21.29 -0.87 13.09
C HIS A 389 20.46 0.39 12.76
N PRO A 390 19.39 0.26 11.96
CA PRO A 390 18.59 1.41 11.49
C PRO A 390 18.01 2.26 12.60
N ASP A 391 17.74 1.65 13.76
CA ASP A 391 17.20 2.33 14.94
C ASP A 391 18.19 3.32 15.55
N LEU A 392 19.50 3.17 15.33
CA LEU A 392 20.48 4.18 15.73
C LEU A 392 20.39 5.46 14.90
N ALA A 393 19.91 5.38 13.66
CA ALA A 393 19.68 6.55 12.81
C ALA A 393 18.38 7.32 13.15
N PHE A 394 17.63 6.85 14.15
CA PHE A 394 16.35 7.44 14.55
C PHE A 394 16.40 8.93 14.89
N PRO A 395 17.45 9.50 15.54
CA PRO A 395 17.53 10.94 15.77
C PRO A 395 17.47 11.76 14.48
N ALA A 396 18.16 11.33 13.42
CA ALA A 396 18.11 12.00 12.11
C ALA A 396 16.72 11.90 11.48
N ARG A 397 16.07 10.72 11.59
CA ARG A 397 14.68 10.51 11.15
C ARG A 397 13.71 11.42 11.90
N ALA A 398 13.83 11.50 13.22
CA ALA A 398 12.99 12.35 14.07
C ALA A 398 13.14 13.83 13.69
N LEU A 399 14.37 14.29 13.44
CA LEU A 399 14.63 15.67 12.97
C LEU A 399 14.01 15.94 11.59
N ALA A 400 14.15 15.02 10.64
CA ALA A 400 13.55 15.18 9.31
C ALA A 400 12.01 15.23 9.36
N VAL A 401 11.40 14.38 10.19
CA VAL A 401 9.95 14.39 10.42
C VAL A 401 9.50 15.66 11.12
N ALA A 402 10.21 16.11 12.16
CA ALA A 402 9.91 17.35 12.86
C ALA A 402 10.02 18.56 11.92
N ALA A 403 11.04 18.60 11.06
CA ALA A 403 11.18 19.63 10.02
C ALA A 403 10.01 19.60 9.04
N ALA A 404 9.61 18.42 8.56
CA ALA A 404 8.46 18.26 7.67
C ALA A 404 7.16 18.75 8.32
N LEU A 405 6.93 18.44 9.61
CA LEU A 405 5.79 18.95 10.35
C LEU A 405 5.86 20.48 10.56
N ALA A 406 7.05 21.02 10.83
CA ALA A 406 7.23 22.46 11.05
C ALA A 406 6.84 23.28 9.81
N LEU A 407 7.11 22.77 8.60
CA LEU A 407 6.69 23.41 7.34
C LEU A 407 5.18 23.64 7.25
N PHE A 408 4.37 22.76 7.85
CA PHE A 408 2.90 22.82 7.84
C PHE A 408 2.30 23.23 9.19
N TRP A 409 3.10 23.76 10.12
CA TRP A 409 2.68 24.09 11.50
C TRP A 409 1.40 24.93 11.57
N ARG A 410 1.20 25.84 10.60
CA ARG A 410 0.01 26.70 10.49
C ARG A 410 -1.29 25.90 10.36
N HIS A 411 -1.26 24.75 9.70
CA HIS A 411 -2.43 23.88 9.59
C HIS A 411 -2.68 23.13 10.91
N TYR A 412 -1.63 22.62 11.55
CA TYR A 412 -1.77 21.82 12.78
C TYR A 412 -2.22 22.64 13.99
N ARG A 413 -1.91 23.94 14.02
CA ARG A 413 -2.47 24.87 15.02
C ARG A 413 -3.99 25.00 14.96
N ARG A 414 -4.62 24.61 13.85
CA ARG A 414 -6.09 24.65 13.68
C ARG A 414 -6.76 23.35 14.11
N ILE A 415 -5.99 22.30 14.40
CA ILE A 415 -6.54 21.05 14.96
C ILE A 415 -7.02 21.35 16.38
N GLU A 416 -8.20 20.81 16.72
CA GLU A 416 -8.71 20.88 18.09
C GLU A 416 -7.96 19.86 18.96
N TRP A 417 -7.12 20.35 19.87
CA TRP A 417 -6.28 19.55 20.77
C TRP A 417 -6.90 19.32 22.16
N THR A 418 -8.21 19.54 22.33
CA THR A 418 -8.84 19.42 23.65
C THR A 418 -8.74 17.99 24.16
N PRO A 419 -8.08 17.73 25.32
CA PRO A 419 -7.96 16.39 25.87
C PRO A 419 -9.34 15.80 26.14
N ASP A 420 -9.59 14.63 25.58
CA ASP A 420 -10.82 13.90 25.77
C ASP A 420 -10.54 12.64 26.60
N PRO A 421 -11.20 12.45 27.76
CA PRO A 421 -10.92 11.31 28.64
C PRO A 421 -11.11 9.95 27.96
N VAL A 422 -12.08 9.84 27.04
CA VAL A 422 -12.32 8.59 26.30
C VAL A 422 -11.15 8.30 25.37
N ALA A 423 -10.61 9.31 24.70
CA ALA A 423 -9.41 9.16 23.87
C ALA A 423 -8.19 8.71 24.70
N VAL A 424 -7.95 9.34 25.84
CA VAL A 424 -6.82 9.00 26.73
C VAL A 424 -6.97 7.57 27.26
N ILE A 425 -8.14 7.20 27.80
CA ILE A 425 -8.38 5.85 28.34
C ILE A 425 -8.25 4.80 27.23
N ALA A 426 -8.82 5.05 26.04
CA ALA A 426 -8.69 4.13 24.92
C ALA A 426 -7.22 3.94 24.50
N GLY A 427 -6.45 5.02 24.45
CA GLY A 427 -5.01 5.00 24.20
C GLY A 427 -4.23 4.19 25.23
N LEU A 428 -4.47 4.44 26.52
CA LEU A 428 -3.83 3.69 27.60
C LEU A 428 -4.17 2.20 27.54
N SER A 429 -5.42 1.84 27.26
CA SER A 429 -5.81 0.44 27.06
C SER A 429 -5.06 -0.23 25.90
N VAL A 430 -4.85 0.49 24.79
CA VAL A 430 -4.02 0.01 23.67
C VAL A 430 -2.57 -0.17 24.11
N GLY A 431 -2.00 0.80 24.84
CA GLY A 431 -0.63 0.70 25.37
C GLY A 431 -0.44 -0.48 26.32
N ILE A 432 -1.39 -0.71 27.24
CA ILE A 432 -1.38 -1.87 28.16
C ILE A 432 -1.43 -3.17 27.36
N ALA A 433 -2.35 -3.29 26.40
CA ALA A 433 -2.46 -4.49 25.57
C ALA A 433 -1.19 -4.71 24.74
N TRP A 434 -0.56 -3.64 24.25
CA TRP A 434 0.68 -3.71 23.49
C TRP A 434 1.83 -4.29 24.33
N ILE A 435 1.98 -3.81 25.57
CA ILE A 435 3.00 -4.30 26.52
C ILE A 435 2.68 -5.74 26.94
N ALA A 436 1.42 -6.04 27.28
CA ALA A 436 1.02 -7.37 27.77
C ALA A 436 1.19 -8.47 26.70
N LEU A 437 1.04 -8.12 25.42
CA LEU A 437 1.19 -9.02 24.29
C LEU A 437 2.60 -8.95 23.66
N GLN A 438 3.56 -8.29 24.31
CA GLN A 438 4.92 -8.17 23.78
C GLN A 438 5.54 -9.57 23.59
N PRO A 439 6.03 -9.90 22.38
CA PRO A 439 6.74 -11.16 22.16
C PRO A 439 8.10 -11.15 22.88
N PRO A 440 8.69 -12.33 23.13
CA PRO A 440 10.06 -12.43 23.67
C PRO A 440 11.06 -11.62 22.82
N LEU A 441 12.12 -11.13 23.48
CA LEU A 441 13.17 -10.35 22.84
C LEU A 441 13.71 -11.07 21.61
N SER A 442 13.60 -10.42 20.44
CA SER A 442 14.11 -10.95 19.18
C SER A 442 15.65 -10.82 19.12
N SER A 443 16.28 -11.57 18.22
CA SER A 443 17.71 -11.42 17.92
C SER A 443 18.08 -10.01 17.43
N SER A 444 17.20 -9.37 16.65
CA SER A 444 17.39 -7.97 16.25
C SER A 444 17.30 -7.02 17.44
N GLY A 445 16.41 -7.28 18.40
CA GLY A 445 16.27 -6.52 19.63
C GLY A 445 17.49 -6.64 20.53
N SER A 446 18.05 -7.84 20.69
CA SER A 446 19.26 -8.04 21.48
C SER A 446 20.46 -7.31 20.87
N LEU A 447 20.63 -7.39 19.54
CA LEU A 447 21.69 -6.65 18.84
C LEU A 447 21.55 -5.14 19.00
N LEU A 448 20.32 -4.61 18.98
CA LEU A 448 20.07 -3.20 19.25
C LEU A 448 20.46 -2.82 20.68
N MET A 449 20.17 -3.67 21.67
CA MET A 449 20.53 -3.39 23.07
C MET A 449 22.04 -3.34 23.26
N ASP A 450 22.78 -4.26 22.65
CA ASP A 450 24.24 -4.25 22.67
C ASP A 450 24.79 -2.98 22.00
N ALA A 451 24.22 -2.59 20.86
CA ALA A 451 24.62 -1.39 20.14
C ALA A 451 24.32 -0.11 20.94
N VAL A 452 23.16 -0.02 21.59
CA VAL A 452 22.79 1.10 22.46
C VAL A 452 23.69 1.17 23.69
N ALA A 453 24.06 0.03 24.28
CA ALA A 453 24.98 -0.03 25.42
C ALA A 453 26.39 0.46 25.08
N SER A 454 26.78 0.42 23.79
CA SER A 454 28.08 0.92 23.31
C SER A 454 28.13 2.44 23.13
N LEU A 455 27.00 3.15 23.24
CA LEU A 455 26.95 4.60 23.05
C LEU A 455 27.59 5.35 24.22
N SER A 456 28.29 6.44 23.92
CA SER A 456 28.73 7.38 24.96
C SER A 456 27.55 7.99 25.69
N GLY A 457 27.71 8.40 26.95
CA GLY A 457 26.64 8.98 27.77
C GLY A 457 25.85 10.11 27.07
N PRO A 458 26.50 11.11 26.44
CA PRO A 458 25.80 12.14 25.68
C PRO A 458 25.05 11.61 24.46
N MET A 459 25.63 10.68 23.70
CA MET A 459 24.98 10.09 22.53
C MET A 459 23.77 9.25 22.93
N LEU A 460 23.89 8.49 24.02
CA LEU A 460 22.78 7.73 24.59
C LEU A 460 21.65 8.67 25.01
N ALA A 461 21.95 9.78 25.71
CA ALA A 461 20.93 10.74 26.12
C ALA A 461 20.20 11.36 24.91
N VAL A 462 20.93 11.74 23.85
CA VAL A 462 20.34 12.25 22.60
C VAL A 462 19.48 11.18 21.93
N TRP A 463 19.98 9.94 21.85
CA TRP A 463 19.26 8.84 21.21
C TRP A 463 17.98 8.49 21.97
N VAL A 464 18.04 8.36 23.30
CA VAL A 464 16.87 8.09 24.16
C VAL A 464 15.86 9.23 24.07
N ALA A 465 16.30 10.49 24.15
CA ALA A 465 15.40 11.64 24.02
C ALA A 465 14.71 11.66 22.64
N ALA A 466 15.47 11.42 21.58
CA ALA A 466 14.93 11.33 20.23
C ALA A 466 13.94 10.18 20.09
N ARG A 467 14.26 8.98 20.61
CA ARG A 467 13.38 7.80 20.58
C ARG A 467 12.09 8.07 21.31
N LEU A 468 12.13 8.52 22.57
CA LEU A 468 10.94 8.83 23.36
C LEU A 468 10.08 9.92 22.71
N LEU A 469 10.66 11.06 22.32
CA LEU A 469 9.88 12.14 21.71
C LEU A 469 9.34 11.74 20.32
N GLY A 470 10.16 11.04 19.54
CA GLY A 470 9.78 10.61 18.20
C GLY A 470 8.67 9.56 18.23
N THR A 471 8.80 8.50 19.02
CA THR A 471 7.83 7.40 19.08
C THR A 471 6.58 7.78 19.86
N SER A 472 6.70 8.58 20.92
CA SER A 472 5.53 8.98 21.73
C SER A 472 4.77 10.17 21.17
N ILE A 473 5.38 11.04 20.35
CA ILE A 473 4.72 12.26 19.85
C ILE A 473 4.77 12.35 18.32
N LEU A 474 5.95 12.40 17.71
CA LEU A 474 6.07 12.71 16.28
C LEU A 474 5.39 11.64 15.41
N VAL A 475 5.67 10.37 15.67
CA VAL A 475 5.12 9.23 14.93
C VAL A 475 3.59 9.18 15.03
N PRO A 476 2.97 9.22 16.23
CA PRO A 476 1.52 9.30 16.36
C PRO A 476 0.89 10.46 15.59
N VAL A 477 1.48 11.65 15.63
CA VAL A 477 0.98 12.80 14.86
C VAL A 477 1.00 12.49 13.38
N VAL A 478 2.13 12.00 12.86
CA VAL A 478 2.31 11.71 11.43
C VAL A 478 1.37 10.60 10.96
N GLU A 479 1.30 9.50 11.70
CA GLU A 479 0.49 8.33 11.33
C GLU A 479 -0.99 8.66 11.40
N GLU A 480 -1.47 9.31 12.46
CA GLU A 480 -2.90 9.64 12.57
C GLU A 480 -3.32 10.72 11.58
N LEU A 481 -2.45 11.68 11.23
CA LEU A 481 -2.73 12.62 10.14
C LEU A 481 -2.91 11.91 8.80
N PHE A 482 -2.09 10.90 8.51
CA PHE A 482 -2.19 10.15 7.25
C PHE A 482 -3.35 9.15 7.27
N PHE A 483 -3.39 8.24 8.23
CA PHE A 483 -4.36 7.15 8.24
C PHE A 483 -5.76 7.64 8.59
N ARG A 484 -5.94 8.37 9.69
CA ARG A 484 -7.28 8.80 10.16
C ARG A 484 -7.66 10.12 9.52
N GLY A 485 -6.72 11.04 9.47
CA GLY A 485 -6.89 12.35 8.90
C GLY A 485 -7.07 12.32 7.39
N TYR A 486 -6.37 11.47 6.63
CA TYR A 486 -6.47 11.46 5.15
C TYR A 486 -7.15 10.19 4.62
N LEU A 487 -6.59 9.00 4.87
CA LEU A 487 -7.06 7.76 4.24
C LEU A 487 -8.49 7.40 4.67
N LEU A 488 -8.76 7.37 5.97
CA LEU A 488 -10.08 7.10 6.52
C LEU A 488 -11.08 8.15 6.06
N GLU A 489 -10.78 9.46 6.19
CA GLU A 489 -11.69 10.53 5.74
C GLU A 489 -12.00 10.42 4.23
N ARG A 490 -11.00 10.05 3.42
CA ARG A 490 -11.14 9.91 1.96
C ARG A 490 -11.98 8.70 1.57
N LEU A 491 -11.91 7.62 2.35
CA LEU A 491 -12.67 6.39 2.13
C LEU A 491 -14.06 6.42 2.78
N ASP A 492 -14.20 7.10 3.92
CA ASP A 492 -15.45 7.26 4.64
C ASP A 492 -16.49 7.96 3.76
N GLY A 493 -17.75 7.74 4.08
CA GLY A 493 -18.84 8.33 3.37
C GLY A 493 -20.17 7.90 3.95
N PRO A 494 -21.27 8.22 3.25
CA PRO A 494 -22.59 7.94 3.78
C PRO A 494 -22.86 6.45 3.82
N GLY A 495 -23.41 5.99 4.95
CA GLY A 495 -23.78 4.60 5.20
C GLY A 495 -22.80 3.88 6.12
N VAL A 496 -23.34 3.07 7.04
CA VAL A 496 -22.56 2.33 8.05
C VAL A 496 -21.59 1.34 7.40
N SER A 497 -21.99 0.66 6.32
CA SER A 497 -21.13 -0.31 5.62
C SER A 497 -19.88 0.33 5.01
N ARG A 498 -20.01 1.52 4.43
CA ARG A 498 -18.87 2.27 3.89
C ARG A 498 -17.92 2.71 4.99
N ARG A 499 -18.47 3.18 6.10
CA ARG A 499 -17.68 3.57 7.26
C ARG A 499 -16.90 2.38 7.82
N ILE A 500 -17.55 1.22 7.97
CA ILE A 500 -16.88 -0.02 8.40
C ILE A 500 -15.75 -0.37 7.44
N LEU A 501 -15.98 -0.33 6.12
CA LEU A 501 -14.93 -0.61 5.15
C LEU A 501 -13.79 0.42 5.22
N ALA A 502 -14.10 1.70 5.39
CA ALA A 502 -13.10 2.75 5.51
C ALA A 502 -12.24 2.54 6.76
N VAL A 503 -12.87 2.19 7.90
CA VAL A 503 -12.18 1.83 9.14
C VAL A 503 -11.31 0.61 8.93
N ALA A 504 -11.84 -0.46 8.32
CA ALA A 504 -11.10 -1.69 8.07
C ALA A 504 -9.90 -1.44 7.14
N ALA A 505 -10.10 -0.75 6.01
CA ALA A 505 -9.04 -0.46 5.06
C ALA A 505 -7.95 0.44 5.64
N SER A 506 -8.34 1.50 6.37
CA SER A 506 -7.38 2.38 7.04
C SER A 506 -6.61 1.67 8.14
N SER A 507 -7.27 0.80 8.91
CA SER A 507 -6.64 0.05 10.01
C SER A 507 -5.74 -1.06 9.50
N ALA A 508 -6.12 -1.73 8.41
CA ALA A 508 -5.29 -2.72 7.73
C ALA A 508 -4.03 -2.08 7.12
N ALA A 509 -4.17 -0.92 6.47
CA ALA A 509 -3.02 -0.19 5.93
C ALA A 509 -2.05 0.26 7.04
N PHE A 510 -2.58 0.69 8.19
CA PHE A 510 -1.79 0.97 9.39
C PHE A 510 -1.09 -0.29 9.93
N ALA A 511 -1.81 -1.41 10.04
CA ALA A 511 -1.28 -2.68 10.50
C ALA A 511 -0.12 -3.22 9.65
N MET A 512 -0.18 -3.06 8.33
CA MET A 512 0.85 -3.53 7.40
C MET A 512 2.23 -2.89 7.63
N MET A 513 2.28 -1.74 8.32
CA MET A 513 3.54 -1.08 8.68
C MET A 513 4.18 -1.62 9.95
N HIS A 514 3.48 -2.47 10.69
CA HIS A 514 3.90 -2.94 11.99
C HIS A 514 4.24 -4.43 11.93
N GLY A 515 5.29 -4.84 12.63
CA GLY A 515 5.61 -6.27 12.76
C GLY A 515 4.52 -7.07 13.46
N ARG A 516 3.73 -6.41 14.32
CA ARG A 516 2.60 -6.95 15.09
C ARG A 516 1.27 -6.56 14.45
N TRP A 517 1.06 -7.06 13.24
CA TRP A 517 -0.04 -6.68 12.35
C TRP A 517 -1.44 -6.81 12.99
N LEU A 518 -1.70 -7.86 13.78
CA LEU A 518 -3.00 -8.05 14.43
C LEU A 518 -3.26 -6.99 15.50
N GLU A 519 -2.31 -6.78 16.42
CA GLU A 519 -2.40 -5.78 17.47
C GLU A 519 -2.46 -4.35 16.91
N ALA A 520 -1.64 -4.07 15.89
CA ALA A 520 -1.68 -2.81 15.17
C ALA A 520 -3.01 -2.60 14.45
N GLY A 521 -3.61 -3.64 13.88
CA GLY A 521 -4.94 -3.59 13.28
C GLY A 521 -6.04 -3.27 14.30
N MET A 522 -5.98 -3.86 15.48
CA MET A 522 -6.93 -3.58 16.58
C MET A 522 -6.76 -2.15 17.12
N ALA A 523 -5.52 -1.70 17.36
CA ALA A 523 -5.21 -0.31 17.71
C ALA A 523 -5.72 0.65 16.61
N GLY A 524 -5.48 0.26 15.36
CA GLY A 524 -6.13 0.65 14.12
C GLY A 524 -7.58 1.13 14.31
N VAL A 525 -8.41 0.16 14.65
CA VAL A 525 -9.86 0.29 14.82
C VAL A 525 -10.20 1.17 16.03
N VAL A 526 -9.48 1.04 17.15
CA VAL A 526 -9.71 1.85 18.35
C VAL A 526 -9.51 3.34 18.07
N PHE A 527 -8.37 3.72 17.47
CA PHE A 527 -8.09 5.13 17.15
C PHE A 527 -9.10 5.69 16.14
N ALA A 528 -9.52 4.87 15.16
CA ALA A 528 -10.58 5.24 14.22
C ALA A 528 -11.93 5.46 14.94
N GLY A 529 -12.30 4.59 15.88
CA GLY A 529 -13.52 4.72 16.68
C GLY A 529 -13.53 5.99 17.53
N VAL A 530 -12.42 6.28 18.20
CA VAL A 530 -12.23 7.51 18.99
C VAL A 530 -12.38 8.76 18.12
N MET A 531 -11.71 8.80 16.96
CA MET A 531 -11.84 9.90 16.00
C MET A 531 -13.29 10.06 15.52
N LEU A 532 -13.94 8.97 15.11
CA LEU A 532 -15.26 9.00 14.50
C LEU A 532 -16.36 9.43 15.47
N ARG A 533 -16.18 9.20 16.77
CA ARG A 533 -17.12 9.63 17.82
C ARG A 533 -17.34 11.15 17.82
N ARG A 534 -16.29 11.94 17.61
CA ARG A 534 -16.35 13.41 17.60
C ARG A 534 -16.00 14.04 16.24
N GLN A 535 -15.59 13.24 15.27
CA GLN A 535 -15.10 13.66 13.95
C GLN A 535 -13.86 14.57 14.04
N ARG A 536 -12.91 14.20 14.93
CA ARG A 536 -11.68 14.99 15.15
C ARG A 536 -10.46 14.10 15.10
N VAL A 537 -9.52 14.41 14.20
CA VAL A 537 -8.23 13.72 14.11
C VAL A 537 -7.39 13.91 15.37
N GLY A 538 -7.56 15.05 16.07
CA GLY A 538 -6.90 15.31 17.35
C GLY A 538 -7.18 14.25 18.42
N ASP A 539 -8.39 13.68 18.45
CA ASP A 539 -8.75 12.65 19.43
C ASP A 539 -7.99 11.32 19.16
N ALA A 540 -7.81 10.95 17.88
CA ALA A 540 -6.97 9.80 17.52
C ALA A 540 -5.49 10.05 17.84
N ILE A 541 -4.98 11.24 17.54
CA ILE A 541 -3.59 11.62 17.87
C ILE A 541 -3.38 11.50 19.38
N VAL A 542 -4.27 12.06 20.21
CA VAL A 542 -4.15 12.00 21.67
C VAL A 542 -4.20 10.56 22.19
N ALA A 543 -5.09 9.73 21.66
CA ALA A 543 -5.15 8.32 22.03
C ALA A 543 -3.84 7.58 21.70
N HIS A 544 -3.30 7.79 20.50
CA HIS A 544 -2.07 7.15 20.08
C HIS A 544 -0.85 7.68 20.85
N VAL A 545 -0.78 9.00 21.10
CA VAL A 545 0.24 9.60 21.98
C VAL A 545 0.17 9.00 23.39
N ALA A 546 -1.02 8.80 23.95
CA ALA A 546 -1.18 8.17 25.27
C ALA A 546 -0.68 6.72 25.29
N ALA A 547 -1.00 5.94 24.24
CA ALA A 547 -0.50 4.57 24.08
C ALA A 547 1.02 4.52 24.04
N ASN A 548 1.64 5.32 23.15
CA ASN A 548 3.09 5.29 22.96
C ASN A 548 3.86 5.98 24.09
N SER A 549 3.23 6.89 24.84
CA SER A 549 3.82 7.44 26.06
C SER A 549 3.88 6.39 27.16
N LEU A 550 2.87 5.52 27.27
CA LEU A 550 2.88 4.40 28.21
C LEU A 550 3.94 3.35 27.84
N ILE A 551 4.06 3.03 26.54
CA ILE A 551 5.14 2.15 26.04
C ILE A 551 6.52 2.79 26.27
N GLY A 552 6.63 4.11 26.04
CA GLY A 552 7.80 4.92 26.38
C GLY A 552 8.21 4.80 27.85
N LEU A 553 7.25 4.95 28.76
CA LEU A 553 7.47 4.80 30.19
C LEU A 553 7.87 3.36 30.55
N TRP A 554 7.23 2.37 29.94
CA TRP A 554 7.60 0.97 30.13
C TRP A 554 9.06 0.71 29.74
N ALA A 555 9.51 1.20 28.57
CA ALA A 555 10.90 1.08 28.13
C ALA A 555 11.91 1.64 29.13
N ILE A 556 11.58 2.78 29.76
CA ILE A 556 12.43 3.39 30.80
C ILE A 556 12.48 2.49 32.04
N ILE A 557 11.33 1.98 32.50
CA ILE A 557 11.22 1.14 33.70
C ILE A 557 11.92 -0.20 33.51
N SER A 558 11.71 -0.84 32.36
CA SER A 558 12.30 -2.14 32.03
C SER A 558 13.76 -2.04 31.57
N SER A 559 14.25 -0.82 31.27
CA SER A 559 15.52 -0.59 30.57
C SER A 559 15.64 -1.36 29.25
N ASP A 560 14.49 -1.71 28.65
CA ASP A 560 14.40 -2.40 27.37
C ASP A 560 13.99 -1.39 26.29
N TRP A 561 14.97 -0.89 25.55
CA TRP A 561 14.72 0.07 24.45
C TRP A 561 14.29 -0.60 23.14
N SER A 562 14.26 -1.94 23.08
CA SER A 562 13.80 -2.69 21.91
C SER A 562 12.29 -2.60 21.71
N VAL A 563 11.56 -2.16 22.73
CA VAL A 563 10.09 -2.01 22.71
C VAL A 563 9.59 -0.76 21.99
N LEU A 564 10.50 0.18 21.66
CA LEU A 564 10.17 1.50 21.09
C LEU A 564 10.17 1.54 19.56
#